data_AF-A0A371AX26-F1
#
_entry.id   AF-A0A371AX26-F1
#
_cell.length_a   1.000
_cell.length_b   1.000
_cell.length_c   1.000
_cell.angle_alpha   90.00
_cell.angle_beta   90.00
_cell.angle_gamma   90.00
#
_symmetry.space_group_name_H-M   'P 1'
#
loop_
_entity.id
_entity.type
_entity.pdbx_description
1 polymer ?
#
loop_
_entity_poly.entity_id
_entity_poly.type
_entity_poly.pdbx_seq_one_letter_code
_entity_poly.pdbx_strand_id
1 'polypeptide(L)'
;MSRRTSEASKAIREAWVTEQQLVLEGKGTRDWTPEQQQSIIDKGKSYDDEGKAFEGHHMKSAEAYPEYQGHSKNIQFLSRIEHQEAYGGSYRNHTNGYYDSETHLTIDFGENIYIPCEVIALSNPVTCLSFNEIIEEKPLEQKLERKTNY
;
A
#
# COMPACT_ATOMS: atom_id res chain seq x y z
N MET A 1 -11.57 -8.84 22.51
CA MET A 1 -10.41 -8.02 22.10
C MET A 1 -9.61 -8.85 21.10
N SER A 2 -9.65 -8.51 19.82
CA SER A 2 -8.81 -9.20 18.82
C SER A 2 -7.35 -8.91 19.15
N ARG A 3 -6.59 -9.94 19.55
CA ARG A 3 -5.15 -9.82 19.82
C ARG A 3 -4.43 -9.69 18.48
N ARG A 4 -4.35 -8.48 17.93
CA ARG A 4 -3.39 -8.20 16.86
C ARG A 4 -2.00 -8.57 17.36
N THR A 5 -1.39 -9.57 16.75
CA THR A 5 -0.04 -10.01 17.08
C THR A 5 0.99 -9.07 16.45
N SER A 6 2.25 -9.17 16.91
CA SER A 6 3.38 -8.49 16.26
C SER A 6 3.48 -8.86 14.77
N GLU A 7 3.24 -10.13 14.45
CA GLU A 7 3.28 -10.65 13.08
C GLU A 7 2.18 -10.05 12.20
N ALA A 8 0.95 -9.95 12.70
CA ALA A 8 -0.15 -9.31 11.96
C ALA A 8 0.16 -7.83 11.65
N SER A 9 0.75 -7.12 12.61
CA SER A 9 1.15 -5.72 12.43
C SER A 9 2.32 -5.59 11.45
N LYS A 10 3.25 -6.55 11.45
CA LYS A 10 4.38 -6.61 10.54
C LYS A 10 3.91 -6.87 9.10
N ALA A 11 3.00 -7.81 8.89
CA ALA A 11 2.42 -8.12 7.58
C ALA A 11 1.81 -6.88 6.90
N ILE A 12 1.04 -6.08 7.65
CA ILE A 12 0.44 -4.84 7.14
C ILE A 12 1.51 -3.83 6.72
N ARG A 13 2.58 -3.68 7.51
CA ARG A 13 3.67 -2.76 7.17
C ARG A 13 4.40 -3.22 5.91
N GLU A 14 4.70 -4.51 5.81
CA GLU A 14 5.35 -5.10 4.64
C GLU A 14 4.48 -4.98 3.38
N ALA A 15 3.16 -5.14 3.53
CA ALA A 15 2.22 -4.91 2.44
C ALA A 15 2.27 -3.45 1.95
N TRP A 16 2.26 -2.46 2.85
CA TRP A 16 2.37 -1.05 2.47
C TRP A 16 3.72 -0.71 1.80
N VAL A 17 4.83 -1.29 2.27
CA VAL A 17 6.15 -1.12 1.64
C VAL A 17 6.16 -1.70 0.23
N THR A 18 5.56 -2.88 0.04
CA THR A 18 5.42 -3.51 -1.28
C THR A 18 4.55 -2.64 -2.19
N GLU A 19 3.43 -2.11 -1.66
CA GLU A 19 2.54 -1.22 -2.41
C GLU A 19 3.26 0.06 -2.85
N GLN A 20 4.07 0.65 -1.97
CA GLN A 20 4.87 1.82 -2.31
C GLN A 20 5.85 1.56 -3.45
N GLN A 21 6.49 0.39 -3.47
CA GLN A 21 7.37 -0.01 -4.59
C GLN A 21 6.59 -0.20 -5.88
N LEU A 22 5.42 -0.84 -5.83
CA LEU A 22 4.55 -1.00 -7.00
C LEU A 22 4.14 0.37 -7.58
N VAL A 23 3.74 1.31 -6.71
CA VAL A 23 3.34 2.65 -7.14
C VAL A 23 4.49 3.39 -7.85
N LEU A 24 5.73 3.25 -7.35
CA LEU A 24 6.91 3.80 -8.01
C LEU A 24 7.18 3.18 -9.40
N GLU A 25 6.75 1.93 -9.62
CA GLU A 25 6.80 1.26 -10.93
C GLU A 25 5.59 1.57 -11.83
N GLY A 26 4.64 2.40 -11.39
CA GLY A 26 3.39 2.66 -12.11
C GLY A 26 2.36 1.53 -12.01
N LYS A 27 2.46 0.69 -10.97
CA LYS A 27 1.56 -0.43 -10.69
C LYS A 27 0.93 -0.29 -9.30
N GLY A 28 -0.07 -1.12 -9.00
CA GLY A 28 -0.66 -1.17 -7.66
C GLY A 28 -1.50 -2.42 -7.46
N THR A 29 -1.88 -2.69 -6.22
CA THR A 29 -2.93 -3.68 -5.91
C THR A 29 -4.33 -3.09 -5.95
N ARG A 30 -4.43 -1.76 -6.08
CA ARG A 30 -5.63 -0.99 -6.36
C ARG A 30 -5.30 0.13 -7.33
N ASP A 31 -6.29 0.59 -8.09
CA ASP A 31 -6.13 1.72 -9.00
C ASP A 31 -6.16 3.03 -8.19
N TRP A 32 -5.01 3.42 -7.66
CA TRP A 32 -4.84 4.61 -6.84
C TRP A 32 -4.93 5.89 -7.69
N THR A 33 -5.63 6.91 -7.19
CA THR A 33 -5.59 8.24 -7.82
C THR A 33 -4.19 8.86 -7.72
N PRO A 34 -3.82 9.84 -8.56
CA PRO A 34 -2.52 10.51 -8.46
C PRO A 34 -2.21 11.07 -7.06
N GLU A 35 -3.20 11.63 -6.37
CA GLU A 35 -3.07 12.17 -5.01
C GLU A 35 -2.82 11.06 -3.97
N GLN A 36 -3.47 9.91 -4.17
CA GLN A 36 -3.29 8.72 -3.35
C GLN A 36 -1.91 8.10 -3.57
N GLN A 37 -1.46 8.01 -4.83
CA GLN A 37 -0.12 7.55 -5.19
C GLN A 37 0.94 8.42 -4.53
N GLN A 38 0.82 9.75 -4.62
CA GLN A 38 1.75 10.69 -3.98
C GLN A 38 1.76 10.50 -2.45
N SER A 39 0.59 10.29 -1.84
CA SER A 39 0.50 10.01 -0.40
C SER A 39 1.17 8.68 -0.02
N ILE A 40 1.04 7.65 -0.85
CA ILE A 40 1.74 6.37 -0.66
C ILE A 40 3.26 6.58 -0.75
N ILE A 41 3.73 7.36 -1.71
CA ILE A 41 5.17 7.66 -1.89
C ILE A 41 5.71 8.44 -0.69
N ASP A 42 5.04 9.52 -0.29
CA ASP A 42 5.56 10.45 0.73
C ASP A 42 5.36 9.95 2.17
N LYS A 43 4.22 9.30 2.43
CA LYS A 43 3.76 8.95 3.79
C LYS A 43 3.70 7.44 4.02
N GLY A 44 3.85 6.63 2.97
CA GLY A 44 3.73 5.16 3.04
C GLY A 44 2.28 4.67 3.17
N LYS A 45 1.27 5.53 2.96
CA LYS A 45 -0.16 5.19 3.04
C LYS A 45 -1.02 6.06 2.13
N SER A 46 -2.10 5.47 1.64
CA SER A 46 -3.16 6.17 0.91
C SER A 46 -4.23 6.72 1.84
N TYR A 47 -4.93 7.77 1.40
CA TYR A 47 -6.04 8.42 2.10
C TYR A 47 -7.24 8.57 1.15
N ASP A 48 -8.45 8.41 1.66
CA ASP A 48 -9.69 8.66 0.93
C ASP A 48 -10.01 10.16 0.82
N ASP A 49 -11.07 10.50 0.08
CA ASP A 49 -11.50 11.89 -0.15
C ASP A 49 -11.91 12.63 1.15
N GLU A 50 -12.23 11.88 2.20
CA GLU A 50 -12.53 12.43 3.54
C GLU A 50 -11.26 12.59 4.40
N GLY A 51 -10.09 12.26 3.87
CA GLY A 51 -8.80 12.32 4.55
C GLY A 51 -8.56 11.18 5.54
N LYS A 52 -9.32 10.08 5.47
CA LYS A 52 -9.10 8.89 6.29
C LYS A 52 -8.14 7.94 5.60
N ALA A 53 -7.22 7.36 6.36
CA ALA A 53 -6.25 6.43 5.82
C ALA A 53 -6.93 5.10 5.43
N PHE A 54 -6.51 4.53 4.31
CA PHE A 54 -6.84 3.14 3.97
C PHE A 54 -6.22 2.19 5.00
N GLU A 55 -6.91 1.08 5.25
CA GLU A 55 -6.53 0.07 6.23
C GLU A 55 -6.08 -1.21 5.51
N GLY A 56 -5.04 -1.85 6.05
CA GLY A 56 -4.66 -3.21 5.65
C GLY A 56 -5.61 -4.22 6.27
N HIS A 57 -6.53 -4.75 5.47
CA HIS A 57 -7.47 -5.79 5.82
C HIS A 57 -6.86 -7.17 5.62
N HIS A 58 -6.94 -8.03 6.63
CA HIS A 58 -6.58 -9.45 6.50
C HIS A 58 -7.72 -10.20 5.79
N MET A 59 -7.49 -10.62 4.54
CA MET A 59 -8.51 -11.32 3.73
C MET A 59 -8.90 -12.67 4.36
N LYS A 60 -7.91 -13.44 4.83
CA LYS A 60 -8.12 -14.51 5.82
C LYS A 60 -7.85 -13.96 7.22
N SER A 61 -8.88 -13.96 8.06
CA SER A 61 -8.83 -13.44 9.43
C SER A 61 -7.65 -14.02 10.22
N ALA A 62 -6.86 -13.14 10.83
CA ALA A 62 -5.72 -13.52 11.69
C ALA A 62 -6.13 -14.36 12.92
N GLU A 63 -7.40 -14.27 13.34
CA GLU A 63 -7.93 -15.05 14.48
C GLU A 63 -8.33 -16.46 14.07
N ALA A 64 -8.95 -16.62 12.90
CA ALA A 64 -9.39 -17.92 12.39
C ALA A 64 -8.27 -18.69 11.69
N TYR A 65 -7.32 -17.97 11.07
CA TYR A 65 -6.21 -18.52 10.30
C TYR A 65 -4.86 -17.91 10.74
N PRO A 66 -4.42 -18.19 11.98
CA PRO A 66 -3.19 -17.62 12.53
C PRO A 66 -1.93 -17.97 11.73
N GLU A 67 -1.94 -19.03 10.93
CA GLU A 67 -0.85 -19.41 10.04
C GLU A 67 -0.61 -18.41 8.90
N TYR A 68 -1.60 -17.59 8.54
CA TYR A 68 -1.49 -16.58 7.47
C TYR A 68 -1.41 -15.14 8.00
N GLN A 69 -1.47 -14.94 9.33
CA GLN A 69 -1.54 -13.59 9.90
C GLN A 69 -0.30 -12.73 9.59
N GLY A 70 0.86 -13.37 9.45
CA GLY A 70 2.15 -12.74 9.15
C GLY A 70 2.42 -12.56 7.66
N HIS A 71 1.51 -12.97 6.77
CA HIS A 71 1.73 -12.91 5.34
C HIS A 71 1.24 -11.58 4.76
N SER A 72 2.16 -10.75 4.26
CA SER A 72 1.82 -9.48 3.61
C SER A 72 0.92 -9.66 2.39
N LYS A 73 1.04 -10.78 1.67
CA LYS A 73 0.18 -11.11 0.53
C LYS A 73 -1.28 -11.46 0.91
N ASN A 74 -1.56 -11.69 2.19
CA ASN A 74 -2.92 -11.87 2.73
C ASN A 74 -3.56 -10.53 3.12
N ILE A 75 -2.91 -9.41 2.81
CA ILE A 75 -3.41 -8.07 3.09
C ILE A 75 -4.02 -7.47 1.82
N GLN A 76 -5.21 -6.91 1.96
CA GLN A 76 -5.88 -6.07 0.99
C GLN A 76 -6.03 -4.65 1.55
N PHE A 77 -5.93 -3.62 0.72
CA PHE A 77 -6.18 -2.24 1.16
C PHE A 77 -7.63 -1.82 0.94
N LEU A 78 -8.32 -1.50 2.03
CA LEU A 78 -9.73 -1.10 2.04
C LEU A 78 -9.90 0.22 2.80
N SER A 79 -10.82 1.06 2.34
CA SER A 79 -11.34 2.17 3.14
C SER A 79 -12.02 1.62 4.39
N ARG A 80 -12.28 2.50 5.37
CA ARG A 80 -12.92 2.08 6.62
C ARG A 80 -14.33 1.52 6.42
N ILE A 81 -15.04 2.01 5.41
CA ILE A 81 -16.40 1.56 5.06
C ILE A 81 -16.32 0.16 4.44
N GLU A 82 -15.52 0.00 3.39
CA GLU A 82 -15.28 -1.29 2.73
C GLU A 82 -14.77 -2.34 3.73
N HIS A 83 -13.88 -1.95 4.64
CA HIS A 83 -13.36 -2.84 5.67
C HIS A 83 -14.48 -3.39 6.58
N GLN A 84 -15.44 -2.55 6.96
CA GLN A 84 -16.60 -3.00 7.74
C GLN A 84 -17.54 -3.91 6.92
N GLU A 85 -17.71 -3.61 5.63
CA GLU A 85 -18.53 -4.40 4.71
C GLU A 85 -17.93 -5.77 4.43
N ALA A 86 -16.60 -5.89 4.34
CA ALA A 86 -15.89 -7.17 4.23
C ALA A 86 -16.18 -8.11 5.41
N TYR A 87 -16.51 -7.55 6.58
CA TYR A 87 -16.97 -8.30 7.76
C TYR A 87 -18.47 -8.62 7.74
N GLY A 88 -19.19 -8.36 6.65
CA GLY A 88 -20.66 -8.52 6.59
C GLY A 88 -21.38 -7.61 7.60
N GLY A 89 -20.82 -6.42 7.87
CA GLY A 89 -21.37 -5.43 8.80
C GLY A 89 -21.02 -5.65 10.28
N SER A 90 -20.30 -6.71 10.64
CA SER A 90 -19.92 -7.00 12.04
C SER A 90 -18.50 -7.54 12.16
N TYR A 91 -17.61 -6.77 12.79
CA TYR A 91 -16.22 -7.15 13.10
C TYR A 91 -16.06 -8.43 13.97
N ARG A 92 -17.16 -9.03 14.43
CA ARG A 92 -17.14 -10.34 15.11
C ARG A 92 -17.07 -11.51 14.13
N ASN A 93 -17.41 -11.27 12.86
CA ASN A 93 -17.34 -12.28 11.82
C ASN A 93 -15.86 -12.49 11.44
N HIS A 94 -15.51 -13.70 11.02
CA HIS A 94 -14.18 -13.98 10.48
C HIS A 94 -14.23 -13.88 8.97
N THR A 95 -13.29 -13.13 8.38
CA THR A 95 -13.14 -13.03 6.94
C THR A 95 -12.38 -14.23 6.38
N ASN A 96 -12.81 -14.69 5.21
CA ASN A 96 -12.16 -15.73 4.41
C ASN A 96 -12.29 -15.42 2.92
N GLY A 97 -11.95 -14.19 2.52
CA GLY A 97 -12.18 -13.81 1.15
C GLY A 97 -11.62 -12.45 0.77
N TYR A 98 -11.61 -12.22 -0.53
CA TYR A 98 -11.23 -10.95 -1.15
C TYR A 98 -12.48 -10.08 -1.28
N TYR A 99 -12.43 -8.86 -0.75
CA TYR A 99 -13.56 -7.93 -0.89
C TYR A 99 -13.42 -7.14 -2.20
N ASP A 100 -14.38 -7.27 -3.10
CA ASP A 100 -14.41 -6.49 -4.33
C ASP A 100 -15.13 -5.15 -4.08
N SER A 101 -14.39 -4.05 -4.25
CA SER A 101 -14.88 -2.69 -4.04
C SER A 101 -15.88 -2.22 -5.09
N GLU A 102 -15.91 -2.83 -6.28
CA GLU A 102 -16.86 -2.47 -7.34
C GLU A 102 -18.20 -3.16 -7.12
N THR A 103 -18.17 -4.45 -6.77
CA THR A 103 -19.39 -5.24 -6.59
C THR A 103 -19.92 -5.22 -5.15
N HIS A 104 -19.11 -4.75 -4.19
CA HIS A 104 -19.36 -4.82 -2.75
C HIS A 104 -19.57 -6.26 -2.24
N LEU A 105 -19.03 -7.24 -2.95
CA LEU A 105 -19.12 -8.65 -2.61
C LEU A 105 -17.77 -9.19 -2.14
N THR A 106 -17.81 -10.10 -1.17
CA THR A 106 -16.61 -10.84 -0.75
C THR A 106 -16.55 -12.17 -1.49
N ILE A 107 -15.48 -12.38 -2.26
CA ILE A 107 -15.18 -13.63 -2.94
C ILE A 107 -14.54 -14.59 -1.93
N ASP A 108 -15.29 -15.61 -1.51
CA ASP A 108 -14.83 -16.60 -0.54
C ASP A 108 -13.73 -17.50 -1.12
N PHE A 109 -12.65 -17.71 -0.36
CA PHE A 109 -11.54 -18.59 -0.76
C PHE A 109 -11.83 -20.08 -0.54
N GLY A 110 -12.88 -20.42 0.21
CA GLY A 110 -13.21 -21.77 0.63
C GLY A 110 -12.08 -22.40 1.46
N GLU A 111 -11.72 -23.64 1.11
CA GLU A 111 -10.61 -24.39 1.73
C GLU A 111 -9.23 -24.05 1.14
N ASN A 112 -9.18 -23.18 0.12
CA ASN A 112 -7.90 -22.82 -0.50
C ASN A 112 -7.07 -21.87 0.39
N ILE A 113 -5.78 -21.79 0.05
CA ILE A 113 -4.94 -20.67 0.51
C ILE A 113 -5.55 -19.34 0.05
N TYR A 114 -5.20 -18.25 0.73
CA TYR A 114 -5.62 -16.92 0.30
C TYR A 114 -5.08 -16.63 -1.11
N ILE A 115 -5.88 -15.90 -1.89
CA ILE A 115 -5.46 -15.42 -3.22
C ILE A 115 -4.86 -14.02 -3.01
N PRO A 116 -3.57 -13.79 -3.32
CA PRO A 116 -2.98 -12.45 -3.24
C PRO A 116 -3.72 -11.45 -4.14
N CYS A 117 -3.77 -10.18 -3.73
CA CYS A 117 -4.30 -9.13 -4.60
C CYS A 117 -3.51 -9.06 -5.91
N GLU A 118 -4.23 -8.94 -7.03
CA GLU A 118 -3.61 -8.85 -8.35
C GLU A 118 -2.87 -7.52 -8.49
N VAL A 119 -1.69 -7.56 -9.11
CA VAL A 119 -0.94 -6.36 -9.43
C VAL A 119 -1.43 -5.85 -10.78
N ILE A 120 -2.06 -4.68 -10.77
CA ILE A 120 -2.57 -4.00 -11.96
C ILE A 120 -1.67 -2.82 -12.33
N ALA A 121 -1.70 -2.44 -13.61
CA ALA A 121 -1.13 -1.17 -14.05
C ALA A 121 -2.06 -0.03 -13.61
N LEU A 122 -1.49 1.03 -13.05
CA LEU A 122 -2.28 2.20 -12.62
C LEU A 122 -2.83 2.92 -13.86
N SER A 123 -4.08 3.36 -13.80
CA SER A 123 -4.73 4.05 -14.92
C SER A 123 -4.09 5.40 -15.22
N ASN A 124 -3.61 6.09 -14.17
CA ASN A 124 -2.93 7.38 -14.28
C ASN A 124 -1.70 7.42 -13.35
N PRO A 125 -0.59 6.77 -13.73
CA PRO A 125 0.58 6.67 -12.86
C PRO A 125 1.25 8.04 -12.72
N VAL A 126 1.55 8.44 -11.48
CA VAL A 126 2.43 9.58 -11.24
C VAL A 126 3.82 9.18 -11.71
N THR A 127 4.32 9.84 -12.75
CA THR A 127 5.70 9.64 -13.18
C THR A 127 6.60 10.20 -12.10
N CYS A 128 7.08 9.35 -11.21
CA CYS A 128 8.19 9.69 -10.32
C CYS A 128 9.47 9.79 -11.17
N LEU A 129 9.62 10.88 -11.91
CA LEU A 129 10.90 11.34 -12.43
C LEU A 129 11.75 11.78 -11.21
N SER A 130 12.29 10.84 -10.44
CA SER A 130 13.17 11.20 -9.31
C SER A 130 14.12 10.10 -8.86
N PHE A 131 14.66 9.31 -9.79
CA PHE A 131 15.93 8.61 -9.52
C PHE A 131 17.04 8.90 -10.52
N ASN A 132 16.72 9.33 -11.75
CA ASN A 132 17.72 9.61 -12.78
C ASN A 132 18.13 11.09 -12.92
N GLU A 133 17.39 12.05 -12.37
CA GLU A 133 17.77 13.48 -12.46
C GLU A 133 18.75 13.94 -11.36
N ILE A 134 19.13 13.08 -10.41
CA ILE A 134 20.07 13.45 -9.34
C ILE A 134 21.55 13.25 -9.77
N ILE A 135 21.84 12.54 -10.86
CA ILE A 135 23.23 12.17 -11.20
C ILE A 135 23.94 13.13 -12.17
N GLU A 136 23.25 13.97 -12.93
CA GLU A 136 23.94 14.89 -13.84
C GLU A 136 23.32 16.28 -13.77
N GLU A 137 23.84 17.15 -12.89
CA GLU A 137 24.17 18.55 -13.22
C GLU A 137 24.85 19.22 -12.02
N LYS A 138 26.20 19.29 -12.05
CA LYS A 138 26.97 20.55 -12.05
C LYS A 138 28.48 20.30 -11.93
N PRO A 139 29.29 20.61 -12.96
CA PRO A 139 30.73 20.76 -12.80
C PRO A 139 30.99 22.05 -11.99
N LEU A 140 31.75 21.93 -10.90
CA LEU A 140 32.19 23.10 -10.14
C LEU A 140 33.34 23.80 -10.88
N GLU A 141 33.02 24.66 -11.84
CA GLU A 141 33.96 25.71 -12.26
C GLU A 141 33.79 26.93 -11.36
N GLN A 142 34.78 27.22 -10.51
CA GLN A 142 35.05 28.58 -10.06
C GLN A 142 36.50 28.93 -10.34
N LYS A 143 36.66 29.78 -11.36
CA LYS A 143 37.88 30.52 -11.70
C LYS A 143 37.82 31.89 -11.03
N LEU A 144 39.02 32.33 -10.63
CA LEU A 144 39.46 33.67 -10.22
C LEU A 144 39.17 34.12 -8.78
N GLU A 145 40.26 34.34 -8.04
CA GLU A 145 40.59 35.71 -7.67
C GLU A 145 42.10 36.00 -7.77
N ARG A 146 42.40 37.19 -8.31
CA ARG A 146 43.73 37.73 -8.58
C ARG A 146 44.21 38.52 -7.37
N LYS A 147 45.50 38.37 -7.05
CA LYS A 147 46.47 39.37 -6.54
C LYS A 147 46.19 40.05 -5.20
N THR A 148 47.20 40.01 -4.32
CA THR A 148 47.79 41.23 -3.74
C THR A 148 49.26 41.01 -3.39
N ASN A 149 50.05 42.05 -3.67
CA ASN A 149 51.48 42.18 -3.40
C ASN A 149 51.76 42.31 -1.90
N TYR A 150 52.90 41.79 -1.42
CA TYR A 150 53.98 42.55 -0.78
C TYR A 150 55.23 41.67 -0.66
#